data_AF-A0A834HAT7-F1
#
_entry.id   AF-A0A834HAT7-F1
#
_cell.length_a   1.000
_cell.length_b   1.000
_cell.length_c   1.000
_cell.angle_alpha   90.00
_cell.angle_beta   90.00
_cell.angle_gamma   90.00
#
_symmetry.space_group_name_H-M   'P 1'
#
loop_
_entity.id
_entity.type
_entity.pdbx_description
1 polymer ?
#
loop_
_entity_poly.entity_id
_entity_poly.type
_entity_poly.pdbx_seq_one_letter_code
_entity_poly.pdbx_strand_id
1 'polypeptide(L)'
;MSACIYIGAVVKLQCNNTKQPREWYGKTDKNGYFLITVEKKLSSFGAHTCKLYLVSSPSPACKKPTNLLHGEEGALLRWPQKPSKFPFELFTVGPFAFEPYNKCL
;
A
#
# COMPACT_ATOMS: atom_id res chain seq x y z
N MET A 1 11.94 -13.65 -15.30
CA MET A 1 11.90 -13.35 -13.85
C MET A 1 10.52 -13.71 -13.34
N SER A 2 10.39 -14.69 -12.46
CA SER A 2 9.10 -15.07 -11.87
C SER A 2 8.88 -14.29 -10.59
N ALA A 3 7.76 -13.57 -10.47
CA ALA A 3 7.41 -12.83 -9.27
C ALA A 3 6.63 -13.75 -8.30
N CYS A 4 7.01 -13.75 -7.03
CA CYS A 4 6.30 -14.50 -6.00
C CYS A 4 5.26 -13.61 -5.32
N ILE A 5 4.00 -14.07 -5.27
CA ILE A 5 2.90 -13.39 -4.60
C ILE A 5 2.92 -13.79 -3.11
N TYR A 6 2.88 -12.81 -2.21
CA TYR A 6 2.85 -13.05 -0.78
C TYR A 6 1.47 -12.79 -0.21
N ILE A 7 0.81 -13.84 0.27
CA ILE A 7 -0.39 -13.73 1.10
C ILE A 7 0.02 -13.27 2.51
N GLY A 8 -0.66 -12.26 3.06
CA GLY A 8 -0.41 -11.77 4.41
C GLY A 8 0.74 -10.77 4.54
N ALA A 9 1.28 -10.25 3.44
CA ALA A 9 2.17 -9.09 3.46
C ALA A 9 1.41 -7.89 4.03
N VAL A 10 2.07 -7.13 4.88
CA VAL A 10 1.48 -5.98 5.59
C VAL A 10 1.79 -4.71 4.84
N VAL A 11 0.74 -3.92 4.61
CA VAL A 11 0.84 -2.56 4.08
C VAL A 11 0.25 -1.57 5.06
N LYS A 12 0.71 -0.32 4.99
CA LYS A 12 0.27 0.78 5.85
C LYS A 12 -0.14 1.98 5.02
N LEU A 13 -1.36 2.46 5.20
CA LEU A 13 -1.78 3.78 4.76
C LEU A 13 -1.52 4.77 5.89
N GLN A 14 -0.72 5.80 5.63
CA GLN A 14 -0.43 6.85 6.60
C GLN A 14 -0.76 8.21 6.00
N CYS A 15 -1.55 9.01 6.73
CA CYS A 15 -1.90 10.37 6.36
C CYS A 15 -1.30 11.35 7.37
N ASN A 16 -0.42 12.22 6.89
CA ASN A 16 0.29 13.19 7.73
C ASN A 16 -0.48 14.52 7.72
N ASN A 17 -1.39 14.69 8.69
CA ASN A 17 -2.02 15.99 8.94
C ASN A 17 -1.27 16.74 10.07
N THR A 18 -1.44 18.06 10.16
CA THR A 18 -0.63 18.99 10.98
C THR A 18 -0.58 18.73 12.49
N LYS A 19 -1.39 17.80 13.04
CA LYS A 19 -1.43 17.51 14.49
C LYS A 19 -0.96 16.10 14.84
N GLN A 20 -1.48 15.07 14.18
CA GLN A 20 -1.06 13.68 14.40
C GLN A 20 -1.24 12.86 13.10
N PRO A 21 -0.26 12.02 12.73
CA PRO A 21 -0.41 11.11 11.62
C PRO A 21 -1.46 10.05 11.96
N ARG A 22 -2.34 9.75 11.00
CA ARG A 22 -3.29 8.63 11.12
C ARG A 22 -2.79 7.46 10.30
N GLU A 23 -2.88 6.27 10.85
CA GLU A 23 -2.39 5.04 10.22
C GLU A 23 -3.50 3.98 10.16
N TRP A 24 -3.55 3.28 9.04
CA TRP A 24 -4.39 2.10 8.84
C TRP A 24 -3.55 0.99 8.21
N TYR A 25 -3.80 -0.24 8.62
CA TYR A 25 -3.04 -1.40 8.18
C TYR A 25 -3.92 -2.33 7.35
N GLY A 26 -3.32 -2.90 6.31
CA GLY A 26 -3.94 -3.92 5.46
C GLY A 26 -3.03 -5.13 5.32
N LYS A 27 -3.62 -6.27 4.98
CA LYS A 27 -2.89 -7.48 4.61
C LYS A 27 -3.27 -7.90 3.20
N THR A 28 -2.30 -8.42 2.46
CA THR A 28 -2.54 -8.96 1.12
C THR A 28 -3.29 -10.29 1.18
N ASP A 29 -4.14 -10.53 0.19
CA ASP A 29 -4.84 -11.78 -0.04
C ASP A 29 -3.96 -12.80 -0.81
N LYS A 30 -4.54 -13.95 -1.16
CA LYS A 30 -3.87 -15.01 -1.94
C LYS A 30 -3.36 -14.57 -3.32
N ASN A 31 -3.86 -13.46 -3.84
CA ASN A 31 -3.52 -12.90 -5.14
C ASN A 31 -2.56 -11.69 -5.00
N GLY A 32 -2.16 -11.31 -3.78
CA GLY A 32 -1.27 -10.19 -3.53
C GLY A 32 -1.98 -8.83 -3.50
N TYR A 33 -3.32 -8.80 -3.54
CA TYR A 33 -4.10 -7.57 -3.44
C TYR A 33 -4.46 -7.27 -1.99
N PHE A 34 -4.65 -6.00 -1.67
CA PHE A 34 -5.11 -5.55 -0.36
C PHE A 34 -6.21 -4.51 -0.53
N LEU A 35 -7.06 -4.38 0.48
CA LEU A 35 -8.06 -3.32 0.58
C LEU A 35 -8.01 -2.74 1.99
N ILE A 36 -7.78 -1.43 2.09
CA ILE A 36 -7.85 -0.68 3.35
C ILE A 36 -9.09 0.19 3.29
N THR A 37 -10.05 -0.09 4.16
CA THR A 37 -11.25 0.73 4.32
C THR A 37 -10.98 1.78 5.39
N VAL A 38 -11.11 3.06 5.02
CA VAL A 38 -11.02 4.18 5.95
C VAL A 38 -12.42 4.75 6.21
N GLU A 39 -12.69 5.16 7.45
CA GLU A 39 -13.96 5.79 7.79
C GLU A 39 -14.11 7.17 7.12
N LYS A 40 -15.37 7.61 6.95
CA LYS A 40 -15.83 8.83 6.22
C LYS A 40 -15.06 10.15 6.47
N LYS A 41 -14.21 10.23 7.50
CA LYS A 41 -13.44 11.44 7.85
C LYS A 41 -12.19 11.66 6.98
N LEU A 42 -11.78 10.69 6.17
CA LEU A 42 -10.84 10.95 5.07
C LEU A 42 -11.65 11.53 3.91
N SER A 43 -11.90 12.84 3.93
CA SER A 43 -12.39 13.50 2.71
C SER A 43 -11.39 13.24 1.58
N SER A 44 -11.85 13.26 0.33
CA SER A 44 -10.97 13.31 -0.86
C SER A 44 -9.87 14.37 -0.67
N PHE A 45 -10.22 15.53 -0.09
CA PHE A 45 -9.28 16.58 0.29
C PHE A 45 -8.18 16.16 1.29
N GLY A 46 -8.28 15.04 2.00
CA GLY A 46 -7.21 14.48 2.84
C GLY A 46 -6.33 13.46 2.12
N ALA A 47 -6.83 12.81 1.07
CA ALA A 47 -6.14 11.70 0.40
C ALA A 47 -4.78 12.10 -0.20
N HIS A 48 -4.62 13.35 -0.64
CA HIS A 48 -3.35 13.86 -1.16
C HIS A 48 -2.24 13.97 -0.09
N THR A 49 -2.60 14.00 1.19
CA THR A 49 -1.66 13.98 2.33
C THR A 49 -1.28 12.57 2.77
N CYS A 50 -1.83 11.55 2.09
CA CYS A 50 -1.66 10.17 2.43
C CYS A 50 -0.66 9.48 1.52
N LYS A 51 0.11 8.58 2.11
CA LYS A 51 1.05 7.69 1.44
C LYS A 51 0.82 6.26 1.88
N LEU A 52 1.07 5.32 0.96
CA LEU A 52 0.96 3.90 1.22
C LEU A 52 2.34 3.23 1.21
N TYR A 53 2.61 2.45 2.24
CA TYR A 53 3.91 1.86 2.54
C TYR A 53 3.79 0.34 2.55
N LEU A 54 4.78 -0.34 1.98
CA LEU A 54 5.03 -1.75 2.15
C LEU A 54 5.81 -1.95 3.46
N VAL A 55 5.23 -2.66 4.43
CA VAL A 55 5.79 -2.73 5.79
C VAL A 55 6.57 -4.02 5.99
N SER A 56 5.93 -5.17 5.77
CA SER A 56 6.56 -6.45 6.08
C SER A 56 5.98 -7.59 5.26
N SER A 57 6.79 -8.63 5.11
CA SER A 57 6.43 -9.88 4.45
C SER A 57 6.31 -11.00 5.49
N PRO A 58 5.38 -11.94 5.32
CA PRO A 58 5.34 -13.16 6.13
C PRO A 58 6.39 -14.17 5.70
N SER A 59 7.03 -13.99 4.55
CA SER A 59 8.12 -14.86 4.09
C SER A 59 9.40 -14.58 4.87
N PRO A 60 10.09 -15.62 5.38
CA PRO A 60 11.38 -15.43 6.03
C PRO A 60 12.49 -15.06 5.03
N ALA A 61 12.32 -15.36 3.74
CA ALA A 61 13.29 -15.06 2.70
C ALA A 61 13.20 -13.60 2.24
N CYS A 62 12.01 -13.10 1.94
CA CYS A 62 11.84 -11.82 1.27
C CYS A 62 11.28 -10.77 2.22
N LYS A 63 12.12 -10.27 3.14
CA LYS A 63 11.70 -9.41 4.26
C LYS A 63 11.82 -7.91 3.97
N LYS A 64 12.83 -7.49 3.20
CA LYS A 64 13.17 -6.08 3.04
C LYS A 64 12.28 -5.46 1.96
N PRO A 65 11.43 -4.46 2.28
CA PRO A 65 10.70 -3.71 1.26
C PRO A 65 11.68 -3.09 0.25
N THR A 66 11.29 -3.04 -1.02
CA THR A 66 12.02 -2.26 -2.03
C THR A 66 11.34 -0.91 -2.20
N ASN A 67 12.08 0.05 -2.75
CA ASN A 67 11.49 1.30 -3.19
C ASN A 67 10.88 1.24 -4.61
N LEU A 68 10.58 0.03 -5.12
CA LEU A 68 9.84 -0.12 -6.38
C LEU A 68 8.48 0.59 -6.26
N LEU A 69 8.25 1.58 -7.13
CA LEU A 69 7.06 2.43 -7.11
C LEU A 69 6.79 3.06 -5.74
N HIS A 70 7.86 3.42 -5.02
CA HIS A 70 7.83 4.04 -3.69
C HIS A 70 7.25 3.15 -2.58
N GLY A 71 7.38 1.83 -2.69
CA GLY A 71 6.91 0.90 -1.66
C GLY A 71 7.50 1.16 -0.27
N GLU A 72 8.80 1.47 -0.17
CA GLU A 72 9.48 1.73 1.11
C GLU A 72 9.33 3.21 1.57
N GLU A 73 9.53 4.18 0.67
CA GLU A 73 9.47 5.62 1.00
C GLU A 73 8.04 6.17 1.11
N GLY A 74 7.05 5.41 0.63
CA GLY A 74 5.64 5.76 0.63
C GLY A 74 5.15 6.27 -0.72
N ALA A 75 4.25 5.50 -1.32
CA ALA A 75 3.64 5.80 -2.60
C ALA A 75 2.44 6.72 -2.46
N LEU A 76 2.31 7.69 -3.36
CA LEU A 76 1.12 8.53 -3.47
C LEU A 76 -0.07 7.72 -3.96
N LEU A 77 -1.24 8.01 -3.41
CA LEU A 77 -2.50 7.46 -3.88
C LEU A 77 -2.82 8.00 -5.27
N ARG A 78 -3.15 7.09 -6.20
CA ARG A 78 -3.65 7.43 -7.52
C ARG A 78 -5.14 7.67 -7.43
N TRP A 79 -5.55 8.83 -7.91
CA TRP A 79 -6.95 9.24 -7.99
C TRP A 79 -7.75 8.32 -8.90
N PRO A 80 -9.02 8.03 -8.56
CA PRO A 80 -9.93 7.37 -9.49
C PRO A 80 -10.06 8.20 -10.77
N GLN A 81 -9.90 7.57 -11.94
CA GLN A 81 -10.01 8.25 -13.23
C GLN A 81 -11.45 8.69 -13.56
N LYS A 82 -12.43 8.05 -12.94
CA LYS A 82 -13.86 8.35 -13.11
C LYS A 82 -14.54 8.37 -11.75
N PRO A 83 -15.57 9.22 -11.56
CA PRO A 83 -16.38 9.21 -10.35
C PRO A 83 -16.90 7.80 -10.07
N SER A 84 -16.77 7.36 -8.83
CA SER A 84 -17.27 6.05 -8.40
C SER A 84 -18.79 6.02 -8.46
N LYS A 85 -19.37 4.90 -8.91
CA LYS A 85 -20.81 4.62 -8.78
C LYS A 85 -21.18 4.14 -7.38
N PHE A 86 -20.18 3.87 -6.54
CA PHE A 86 -20.34 3.40 -5.17
C PHE A 86 -20.30 4.57 -4.18
N PRO A 87 -20.82 4.41 -2.96
CA PRO A 87 -20.77 5.46 -1.92
C PRO A 87 -19.36 5.74 -1.37
N PHE A 88 -18.31 5.26 -2.05
CA PHE A 88 -16.91 5.44 -1.71
C PHE A 88 -16.06 5.65 -2.97
N GLU A 89 -14.97 6.38 -2.83
CA GLU A 89 -13.94 6.50 -3.85
C GLU A 89 -12.90 5.39 -3.70
N LEU A 90 -12.46 4.82 -4.82
CA LEU A 90 -11.41 3.80 -4.83
C LEU A 90 -10.11 4.42 -5.31
N PHE A 91 -9.13 4.48 -4.40
CA PHE A 91 -7.77 4.89 -4.69
C PHE A 91 -6.90 3.66 -4.95
N THR A 92 -5.92 3.81 -5.83
CA THR A 92 -5.00 2.71 -6.16
C THR A 92 -3.54 3.15 -6.00
N VAL A 93 -2.64 2.18 -5.92
CA VAL A 93 -1.19 2.39 -5.95
C VAL A 93 -0.57 1.43 -6.97
N GLY A 94 0.72 1.60 -7.26
CA GLY A 94 1.47 0.64 -8.05
C GLY A 94 1.72 -0.67 -7.29
N PRO A 95 2.11 -1.76 -7.98
CA PRO A 95 2.61 -2.95 -7.31
C PRO A 95 3.87 -2.64 -6.50
N PHE A 96 4.00 -3.25 -5.33
CA PHE A 96 5.21 -3.19 -4.51
C PHE A 96 5.92 -4.54 -4.50
N ALA A 97 7.20 -4.53 -4.14
CA ALA A 97 8.02 -5.72 -4.07
C ALA A 97 8.93 -5.70 -2.84
N PHE A 98 9.28 -6.89 -2.37
CA PHE A 98 10.37 -7.10 -1.43
C PHE A 98 11.65 -7.47 -2.19
N GLU A 99 12.80 -7.16 -1.61
CA GLU A 99 14.08 -7.61 -2.11
C GLU A 99 14.11 -9.14 -2.04
N PRO A 100 14.58 -9.82 -3.10
CA PRO A 100 14.78 -11.25 -3.02
C PRO A 100 15.92 -11.53 -2.03
N TYR A 101 15.76 -12.57 -1.19
CA TYR A 101 16.80 -12.98 -0.23
C TYR A 101 18.15 -13.22 -0.91
N ASN A 102 18.08 -13.83 -2.09
CA ASN A 102 19.19 -13.96 -3.00
C ASN A 102 18.95 -12.90 -4.07
N LYS A 103 19.79 -11.86 -4.16
CA LYS A 103 19.92 -11.08 -5.40
C LYS A 103 19.98 -12.12 -6.52
N CYS A 104 19.02 -12.12 -7.46
CA CYS A 104 19.03 -13.14 -8.49
C CYS A 104 20.38 -13.06 -9.24
N LEU A 105 21.14 -14.15 -9.12
CA LEU A 105 22.51 -14.44 -9.59
C LEU A 105 23.64 -13.95 -8.67
#